data_AF-A0A1V6FKG6-F1
#
_entry.id   AF-A0A1V6FKG6-F1
#
_cell.length_a   1.000
_cell.length_b   1.000
_cell.length_c   1.000
_cell.angle_alpha   90.00
_cell.angle_beta   90.00
_cell.angle_gamma   90.00
#
_symmetry.space_group_name_H-M   'P 1'
#
loop_
_entity.id
_entity.type
_entity.pdbx_description
1 polymer ?
#
loop_
_entity_poly.entity_id
_entity_poly.type
_entity_poly.pdbx_seq_one_letter_code
_entity_poly.pdbx_strand_id
1 'polypeptide(L)'
;MRRGVLVQTSFLGTDNRLLLSTLAQHPETLRGVAVVAPTANADTLARLHAAGVRGIRLNLSGVSHHIPEWSAATALWDALAALGWHVELHTDIGRLPGVLAQLPAALPLVIDHLGKPETMAAGDATVRALATRARQAPVHVKLSGAYRLGGLDAGALARLWLGELGLDRLLWGSDWPCTNHEAHADYPALHHALDDWLLDRAAVEAARVDNPNRLYWGSGTGSAG
;
A
#
# COMPACT_ATOMS: atom_id res chain seq x y z
N MET A 1 -19.28 -7.21 4.22
CA MET A 1 -18.45 -8.34 3.76
C MET A 1 -17.09 -8.27 4.43
N ARG A 2 -16.44 -9.40 4.75
CA ARG A 2 -15.06 -9.43 5.27
C ARG A 2 -14.11 -9.71 4.10
N ARG A 3 -13.26 -8.74 3.76
CA ARG A 3 -12.24 -8.84 2.70
C ARG A 3 -10.85 -8.56 3.30
N GLY A 4 -9.82 -9.10 2.68
CA GLY A 4 -8.44 -8.91 3.11
C GLY A 4 -7.47 -8.84 1.94
N VAL A 5 -6.36 -8.14 2.13
CA VAL A 5 -5.27 -8.09 1.16
C VAL A 5 -4.05 -8.73 1.79
N LEU A 6 -3.57 -9.80 1.18
CA LEU A 6 -2.33 -10.45 1.57
C LEU A 6 -1.17 -9.80 0.82
N VAL A 7 -0.17 -9.37 1.57
CA VAL A 7 1.05 -8.79 1.02
C VAL A 7 2.17 -9.83 1.16
N GLN A 8 2.89 -10.07 0.08
CA GLN A 8 4.01 -11.01 0.07
C GLN A 8 5.03 -10.67 1.17
N THR A 9 5.43 -11.68 1.94
CA THR A 9 6.40 -11.54 3.03
C THR A 9 7.80 -11.33 2.47
N SER A 10 8.53 -10.36 3.03
CA SER A 10 9.81 -9.91 2.47
C SER A 10 10.89 -11.00 2.44
N PHE A 11 10.95 -11.88 3.45
CA PHE A 11 11.95 -12.94 3.54
C PHE A 11 11.74 -14.07 2.51
N LEU A 12 10.57 -14.16 1.88
CA LEU A 12 10.31 -15.09 0.76
C LEU A 12 10.72 -14.49 -0.60
N GLY A 13 11.11 -13.21 -0.65
CA GLY A 13 11.50 -12.54 -1.88
C GLY A 13 10.43 -12.68 -2.96
N THR A 14 10.85 -13.07 -4.17
CA THR A 14 9.97 -13.24 -5.34
C THR A 14 9.24 -14.58 -5.39
N ASP A 15 9.41 -15.46 -4.40
CA ASP A 15 8.66 -16.71 -4.31
C ASP A 15 7.26 -16.49 -3.73
N ASN A 16 6.32 -16.17 -4.63
CA ASN A 16 4.93 -15.88 -4.26
C ASN A 16 4.07 -17.15 -4.06
N ARG A 17 4.62 -18.37 -4.08
CA ARG A 17 3.82 -19.60 -4.09
C ARG A 17 2.86 -19.70 -2.90
N LEU A 18 3.29 -19.31 -1.70
CA LEU A 18 2.44 -19.29 -0.50
C LEU A 18 1.32 -18.25 -0.59
N LEU A 19 1.63 -17.05 -1.09
CA LEU A 19 0.63 -16.03 -1.36
C LEU A 19 -0.43 -16.61 -2.31
N LEU A 20 -0.01 -17.14 -3.46
CA LEU A 20 -0.91 -17.64 -4.49
C LEU A 20 -1.76 -18.82 -4.02
N SER A 21 -1.19 -19.77 -3.27
CA SER A 21 -1.95 -20.91 -2.73
C SER A 21 -2.99 -20.46 -1.70
N THR A 22 -2.73 -19.39 -0.95
CA THR A 22 -3.69 -18.82 0.01
C THR A 22 -4.80 -18.06 -0.69
N LEU A 23 -4.48 -17.28 -1.74
CA LEU A 23 -5.50 -16.59 -2.55
C LEU A 23 -6.44 -17.59 -3.23
N ALA A 24 -5.92 -18.71 -3.73
CA ALA A 24 -6.71 -19.76 -4.37
C ALA A 24 -7.74 -20.40 -3.43
N GLN A 25 -7.49 -20.41 -2.11
CA GLN A 25 -8.43 -20.92 -1.11
C GLN A 25 -9.58 -19.94 -0.82
N HIS A 26 -9.39 -18.65 -1.10
CA HIS A 26 -10.35 -17.59 -0.78
C HIS A 26 -10.47 -16.52 -1.90
N PRO A 27 -10.77 -16.91 -3.15
CA PRO A 27 -10.69 -16.02 -4.31
C PRO A 27 -11.71 -14.88 -4.31
N GLU A 28 -12.81 -14.98 -3.55
CA GLU A 28 -13.81 -13.92 -3.46
C GLU A 28 -13.48 -12.86 -2.40
N THR A 29 -12.75 -13.25 -1.36
CA THR A 29 -12.52 -12.41 -0.17
C THR A 29 -11.07 -11.96 -0.01
N LEU A 30 -10.12 -12.60 -0.69
CA LEU A 30 -8.71 -12.21 -0.65
C LEU A 30 -8.20 -11.68 -1.99
N ARG A 31 -7.35 -10.66 -1.91
CA ARG A 31 -6.51 -10.18 -3.02
C ARG A 31 -5.06 -10.12 -2.57
N GLY A 32 -4.14 -10.10 -3.53
CA GLY A 32 -2.71 -10.14 -3.27
C GLY A 32 -1.95 -8.89 -3.72
N VAL A 33 -0.86 -8.61 -3.03
CA VAL A 33 0.24 -7.76 -3.52
C VAL A 33 1.51 -8.62 -3.53
N ALA A 34 2.06 -8.86 -4.72
CA ALA A 34 3.19 -9.76 -4.93
C ALA A 34 4.54 -9.04 -4.84
N VAL A 35 5.64 -9.79 -4.74
CA VAL A 35 6.99 -9.25 -5.01
C VAL A 35 7.50 -9.91 -6.29
N VAL A 36 8.01 -9.10 -7.22
CA VAL A 36 8.53 -9.57 -8.51
C VAL A 36 9.91 -9.00 -8.76
N ALA A 37 10.68 -9.61 -9.67
CA ALA A 37 11.92 -9.02 -10.15
C ALA A 37 11.64 -7.81 -11.06
N PRO A 38 12.54 -6.82 -11.16
CA PRO A 38 12.42 -5.70 -12.11
C PRO A 38 12.28 -6.15 -13.58
N THR A 39 12.76 -7.36 -13.89
CA THR A 39 12.71 -7.98 -15.23
C THR A 39 11.44 -8.79 -15.48
N ALA A 40 10.48 -8.81 -14.54
CA ALA A 40 9.23 -9.55 -14.74
C ALA A 40 8.46 -9.01 -15.94
N ASN A 41 7.96 -9.93 -16.77
CA ASN A 41 7.29 -9.62 -18.02
C ASN A 41 5.76 -9.67 -17.88
N ALA A 42 5.07 -9.21 -18.93
CA ALA A 42 3.61 -9.17 -19.00
C ALA A 42 2.95 -10.54 -18.70
N ASP A 43 3.49 -11.64 -19.24
CA ASP A 43 2.94 -12.98 -19.00
C ASP A 43 2.99 -13.39 -17.53
N THR A 44 4.09 -13.04 -16.85
CA THR A 44 4.23 -13.30 -15.41
C THR A 44 3.17 -12.54 -14.62
N LEU A 45 2.97 -11.26 -14.93
CA LEU A 45 1.97 -10.44 -14.26
C LEU A 45 0.55 -10.87 -14.60
N ALA A 46 0.27 -11.29 -15.83
CA ALA A 46 -1.03 -11.81 -16.23
C ALA A 46 -1.41 -13.06 -15.42
N ARG A 47 -0.46 -13.99 -15.20
CA ARG A 47 -0.67 -15.16 -14.33
C ARG A 47 -0.94 -14.76 -12.88
N LEU A 48 -0.19 -13.80 -12.35
CA LEU A 48 -0.42 -13.28 -11.00
C LEU A 48 -1.79 -12.58 -10.89
N HIS A 49 -2.20 -11.84 -11.91
CA HIS A 49 -3.50 -11.18 -11.98
C HIS A 49 -4.65 -12.19 -11.94
N ALA A 50 -4.56 -13.24 -12.75
CA ALA A 50 -5.53 -14.33 -12.79
C ALA A 50 -5.65 -15.03 -11.41
N ALA A 51 -4.55 -15.09 -10.65
CA ALA A 51 -4.54 -15.64 -9.30
C ALA A 51 -5.00 -14.65 -8.20
N GLY A 52 -5.46 -13.44 -8.56
CA GLY A 52 -6.02 -12.46 -7.62
C GLY A 52 -5.03 -11.40 -7.12
N VAL A 53 -3.82 -11.31 -7.67
CA VAL A 53 -2.87 -10.21 -7.36
C VAL A 53 -3.32 -8.92 -8.05
N ARG A 54 -3.14 -7.77 -7.39
CA ARG A 54 -3.56 -6.43 -7.86
C ARG A 54 -2.49 -5.34 -7.75
N GLY A 55 -1.28 -5.72 -7.39
CA GLY A 55 -0.14 -4.82 -7.28
C GLY A 55 1.14 -5.57 -6.97
N ILE A 56 2.25 -4.83 -6.98
CA ILE A 56 3.54 -5.33 -6.51
C ILE A 56 4.06 -4.49 -5.35
N ARG A 57 4.90 -5.06 -4.49
CA ARG A 57 5.54 -4.34 -3.40
C ARG A 57 7.04 -4.17 -3.62
N LEU A 58 7.52 -2.94 -3.44
CA LEU A 58 8.92 -2.61 -3.26
C LEU A 58 9.14 -2.28 -1.78
N ASN A 59 9.62 -3.26 -1.02
CA ASN A 59 9.99 -3.08 0.38
C ASN A 59 11.46 -2.68 0.47
N LEU A 60 11.71 -1.41 0.75
CA LEU A 60 13.03 -0.78 0.83
C LEU A 60 13.39 -0.38 2.27
N SER A 61 12.67 -0.85 3.29
CA SER A 61 13.01 -0.53 4.67
C SER A 61 14.24 -1.30 5.14
N GLY A 62 15.21 -0.60 5.74
CA GLY A 62 16.47 -1.18 6.21
C GLY A 62 17.46 -1.54 5.09
N VAL A 63 17.19 -1.14 3.85
CA VAL A 63 18.03 -1.40 2.67
C VAL A 63 18.20 -0.14 1.82
N SER A 64 18.98 -0.23 0.74
CA SER A 64 19.22 0.89 -0.17
C SER A 64 17.92 1.47 -0.78
N HIS A 65 17.79 2.80 -0.78
CA HIS A 65 16.74 3.54 -1.50
C HIS A 65 17.16 3.97 -2.92
N HIS A 66 18.38 3.61 -3.34
CA HIS A 66 18.82 3.77 -4.73
C HIS A 66 18.42 2.51 -5.51
N ILE A 67 17.54 2.67 -6.51
CA ILE A 67 16.82 1.59 -7.20
C ILE A 67 16.94 1.67 -8.74
N PRO A 68 18.15 1.78 -9.31
CA PRO A 68 18.35 2.01 -10.74
C PRO A 68 17.75 0.92 -11.63
N GLU A 69 17.71 -0.34 -11.16
CA GLU A 69 17.11 -1.45 -11.88
C GLU A 69 15.60 -1.26 -12.05
N TRP A 70 14.94 -0.66 -11.06
CA TRP A 70 13.52 -0.32 -11.11
C TRP A 70 13.27 0.91 -11.97
N SER A 71 14.15 1.92 -11.89
CA SER A 71 14.09 3.10 -12.77
C SER A 71 14.13 2.71 -14.25
N ALA A 72 14.92 1.68 -14.59
CA ALA A 72 15.07 1.17 -15.96
C ALA A 72 14.00 0.13 -16.38
N ALA A 73 13.10 -0.28 -15.49
CA ALA A 73 12.14 -1.37 -15.71
C ALA A 73 10.90 -0.93 -16.53
N THR A 74 11.09 -0.27 -17.67
CA THR A 74 9.99 0.29 -18.48
C THR A 74 8.93 -0.75 -18.87
N ALA A 75 9.35 -1.93 -19.34
CA ALA A 75 8.43 -3.01 -19.71
C ALA A 75 7.58 -3.51 -18.53
N LEU A 76 8.12 -3.49 -17.30
CA LEU A 76 7.36 -3.83 -16.10
C LEU A 76 6.31 -2.75 -15.82
N TRP A 77 6.68 -1.48 -15.90
CA TRP A 77 5.77 -0.36 -15.67
C TRP A 77 4.62 -0.31 -16.67
N ASP A 78 4.90 -0.54 -17.95
CA ASP A 78 3.88 -0.60 -18.99
C ASP A 78 2.89 -1.75 -18.74
N ALA A 79 3.40 -2.91 -18.32
CA ALA A 79 2.56 -4.06 -18.00
C ALA A 79 1.72 -3.84 -16.72
N LEU A 80 2.25 -3.15 -15.70
CA LEU A 80 1.48 -2.75 -14.53
C LEU A 80 0.35 -1.77 -14.91
N ALA A 81 0.67 -0.78 -15.74
CA ALA A 81 -0.31 0.20 -16.21
C ALA A 81 -1.44 -0.47 -16.99
N ALA A 82 -1.12 -1.42 -17.89
CA ALA A 82 -2.11 -2.19 -18.64
C ALA A 82 -3.05 -3.01 -17.76
N LEU A 83 -2.58 -3.46 -16.58
CA LEU A 83 -3.38 -4.20 -15.60
C LEU A 83 -4.10 -3.31 -14.59
N GLY A 84 -3.89 -1.99 -14.64
CA GLY A 84 -4.40 -1.06 -13.63
C GLY A 84 -3.81 -1.30 -12.22
N TRP A 85 -2.60 -1.86 -12.15
CA TRP A 85 -1.95 -2.21 -10.90
C TRP A 85 -1.27 -1.02 -10.23
N HIS A 86 -1.17 -1.08 -8.90
CA HIS A 86 -0.38 -0.14 -8.11
C HIS A 86 0.97 -0.74 -7.74
N VAL A 87 1.89 0.16 -7.37
CA VAL A 87 3.12 -0.16 -6.65
C VAL A 87 2.95 0.21 -5.18
N GLU A 88 3.11 -0.78 -4.32
CA GLU A 88 3.15 -0.61 -2.88
C GLU A 88 4.58 -0.31 -2.42
N LEU A 89 4.79 0.81 -1.72
CA LEU A 89 6.10 1.30 -1.30
C LEU A 89 6.21 1.28 0.22
N HIS A 90 7.28 0.67 0.73
CA HIS A 90 7.70 0.79 2.12
C HIS A 90 9.15 1.27 2.17
N THR A 91 9.41 2.40 2.82
CA THR A 91 10.74 3.00 2.94
C THR A 91 11.11 3.25 4.40
N ASP A 92 12.35 3.66 4.63
CA ASP A 92 12.75 4.23 5.91
C ASP A 92 12.23 5.67 6.06
N ILE A 93 12.29 6.18 7.29
CA ILE A 93 11.76 7.49 7.66
C ILE A 93 12.39 8.57 6.77
N GLY A 94 11.56 9.41 6.16
CA GLY A 94 12.00 10.54 5.32
C GLY A 94 12.59 10.18 3.95
N ARG A 95 12.73 8.89 3.61
CA ARG A 95 13.43 8.46 2.38
C ARG A 95 12.55 8.42 1.13
N LEU A 96 11.23 8.45 1.30
CA LEU A 96 10.28 8.29 0.22
C LEU A 96 10.47 9.27 -0.96
N PRO A 97 10.74 10.59 -0.76
CA PRO A 97 10.92 11.52 -1.88
C PRO A 97 12.02 11.10 -2.87
N GLY A 98 13.14 10.56 -2.36
CA GLY A 98 14.25 10.09 -3.19
C GLY A 98 13.89 8.86 -4.01
N VAL A 99 13.05 7.97 -3.46
CA VAL A 99 12.51 6.81 -4.20
C VAL A 99 11.53 7.26 -5.27
N LEU A 100 10.62 8.19 -4.95
CA LEU A 100 9.64 8.71 -5.91
C LEU A 100 10.30 9.39 -7.11
N ALA A 101 11.42 10.07 -6.92
CA ALA A 101 12.17 10.72 -8.01
C ALA A 101 12.76 9.72 -9.03
N GLN A 102 12.87 8.44 -8.67
CA GLN A 102 13.40 7.37 -9.51
C GLN A 102 12.30 6.58 -10.24
N LEU A 103 11.03 6.76 -9.84
CA LEU A 103 9.89 6.02 -10.38
C LEU A 103 9.08 6.88 -11.37
N PRO A 104 8.45 6.27 -12.39
CA PRO A 104 7.59 7.01 -13.30
C PRO A 104 6.49 7.79 -12.58
N ALA A 105 6.28 9.05 -12.98
CA ALA A 105 5.34 9.98 -12.36
C ALA A 105 3.85 9.65 -12.57
N ALA A 106 3.53 8.68 -13.43
CA ALA A 106 2.16 8.24 -13.69
C ALA A 106 1.76 6.97 -12.93
N LEU A 107 2.71 6.28 -12.27
CA LEU A 107 2.42 5.04 -11.54
C LEU A 107 1.39 5.25 -10.42
N PRO A 108 0.35 4.42 -10.32
CA PRO A 108 -0.51 4.36 -9.14
C PRO A 108 0.29 3.84 -7.93
N LEU A 109 0.16 4.50 -6.78
CA LEU A 109 0.93 4.17 -5.58
C LEU A 109 0.04 3.82 -4.40
N VAL A 110 0.54 2.91 -3.58
CA VAL A 110 0.08 2.64 -2.22
C VAL A 110 1.29 2.80 -1.30
N ILE A 111 1.18 3.65 -0.28
CA ILE A 111 2.30 3.94 0.62
C ILE A 111 2.03 3.26 1.95
N ASP A 112 2.97 2.41 2.38
CA ASP A 112 2.85 1.69 3.63
C ASP A 112 3.07 2.59 4.86
N HIS A 113 2.41 2.20 5.95
CA HIS A 113 2.65 2.66 7.32
C HIS A 113 2.71 4.19 7.49
N LEU A 114 1.65 4.89 7.06
CA LEU A 114 1.51 6.34 7.08
C LEU A 114 2.65 7.10 6.37
N GLY A 115 3.40 6.43 5.49
CA GLY A 115 4.48 7.01 4.69
C GLY A 115 5.77 7.35 5.46
N LYS A 116 5.78 7.21 6.79
CA LYS A 116 6.96 7.45 7.66
C LYS A 116 7.68 8.77 7.34
N PRO A 117 6.99 9.94 7.41
CA PRO A 117 7.66 11.24 7.29
C PRO A 117 8.61 11.48 8.46
N GLU A 118 9.52 12.46 8.35
CA GLU A 118 10.42 12.84 9.47
C GLU A 118 9.66 13.63 10.53
N THR A 119 8.67 14.43 10.10
CA THR A 119 7.86 15.28 10.96
C THR A 119 6.38 15.22 10.56
N MET A 120 5.49 15.49 11.52
CA MET A 120 4.04 15.58 11.27
C MET A 120 3.64 16.99 10.82
N ALA A 121 4.13 17.41 9.65
CA ALA A 121 3.83 18.72 9.11
C ALA A 121 3.62 18.66 7.60
N ALA A 122 2.72 19.51 7.08
CA ALA A 122 2.52 19.68 5.64
C ALA A 122 3.81 20.09 4.90
N GLY A 123 4.74 20.75 5.60
CA GLY A 123 6.05 21.14 5.08
C GLY A 123 7.09 20.01 5.03
N ASP A 124 6.82 18.84 5.60
CA ASP A 124 7.71 17.68 5.52
C ASP A 124 7.95 17.28 4.05
N ALA A 125 9.17 16.84 3.73
CA ALA A 125 9.52 16.47 2.36
C ALA A 125 8.68 15.30 1.83
N THR A 126 8.39 14.30 2.68
CA THR A 126 7.55 13.14 2.35
C THR A 126 6.12 13.56 2.08
N VAL A 127 5.57 14.43 2.95
CA VAL A 127 4.20 14.93 2.82
C VAL A 127 4.03 15.74 1.54
N ARG A 128 4.92 16.70 1.28
CA ARG A 128 4.87 17.50 0.03
C ARG A 128 5.05 16.66 -1.23
N ALA A 129 5.95 15.68 -1.19
CA ALA A 129 6.19 14.79 -2.33
C ALA A 129 4.94 13.99 -2.66
N LEU A 130 4.27 13.40 -1.66
CA LEU A 130 3.04 12.65 -1.87
C LEU A 130 1.87 13.53 -2.28
N ALA A 131 1.67 14.69 -1.66
CA ALA A 131 0.63 15.65 -2.07
C ALA A 131 0.81 16.10 -3.54
N THR A 132 2.06 16.32 -3.96
CA THR A 132 2.39 16.62 -5.37
C THR A 132 2.12 15.44 -6.28
N ARG A 133 2.60 14.25 -5.90
CA ARG A 133 2.43 13.01 -6.67
C ARG A 133 0.96 12.66 -6.88
N ALA A 134 0.14 12.93 -5.88
CA ALA A 134 -1.29 12.64 -5.87
C ALA A 134 -2.11 13.63 -6.74
N ARG A 135 -1.52 14.74 -7.20
CA ARG A 135 -2.10 15.58 -8.27
C ARG A 135 -1.92 14.98 -9.66
N GLN A 136 -1.00 14.03 -9.83
CA GLN A 136 -0.59 13.49 -11.12
C GLN A 136 -1.07 12.06 -11.35
N ALA A 137 -1.15 11.23 -10.30
CA ALA A 137 -1.66 9.86 -10.39
C ALA A 137 -2.37 9.44 -9.10
N PRO A 138 -3.08 8.30 -9.10
CA PRO A 138 -3.67 7.75 -7.90
C PRO A 138 -2.60 7.45 -6.85
N VAL A 139 -2.78 7.95 -5.64
CA VAL A 139 -1.91 7.69 -4.49
C VAL A 139 -2.81 7.38 -3.31
N HIS A 140 -2.53 6.27 -2.62
CA HIS A 140 -3.16 5.94 -1.35
C HIS A 140 -2.12 5.85 -0.24
N VAL A 141 -2.48 6.22 0.97
CA VAL A 141 -1.66 6.02 2.18
C VAL A 141 -2.36 5.03 3.10
N LYS A 142 -1.64 3.97 3.50
CA LYS A 142 -2.12 2.98 4.46
C LYS A 142 -1.88 3.45 5.89
N LEU A 143 -2.96 3.73 6.60
CA LEU A 143 -3.04 3.95 8.03
C LEU A 143 -2.87 2.62 8.78
N SER A 144 -1.61 2.23 8.98
CA SER A 144 -1.18 0.92 9.50
C SER A 144 0.17 1.03 10.20
N GLY A 145 0.57 0.03 11.00
CA GLY A 145 1.96 -0.06 11.48
C GLY A 145 2.46 1.14 12.29
N ALA A 146 1.62 1.73 13.15
CA ALA A 146 1.96 2.91 13.96
C ALA A 146 3.25 2.75 14.79
N TYR A 147 3.51 1.55 15.30
CA TYR A 147 4.75 1.21 16.03
C TYR A 147 6.03 1.34 15.18
N ARG A 148 5.92 1.54 13.87
CA ARG A 148 7.06 1.75 12.93
C ARG A 148 7.39 3.22 12.67
N LEU A 149 6.68 4.17 13.29
CA LEU A 149 6.79 5.61 12.99
C LEU A 149 7.93 6.36 13.69
N GLY A 150 8.73 5.69 14.53
CA GLY A 150 9.83 6.36 15.23
C GLY A 150 9.38 7.42 16.24
N GLY A 151 8.21 7.22 16.87
CA GLY A 151 7.71 8.08 17.94
C GLY A 151 6.73 9.17 17.50
N LEU A 152 6.43 9.31 16.21
CA LEU A 152 5.36 10.20 15.75
C LEU A 152 3.98 9.69 16.18
N ASP A 153 3.08 10.63 16.48
CA ASP A 153 1.68 10.33 16.83
C ASP A 153 0.91 9.89 15.57
N ALA A 154 0.54 8.62 15.52
CA ALA A 154 -0.16 8.05 14.37
C ALA A 154 -1.52 8.69 14.10
N GLY A 155 -2.25 9.13 15.14
CA GLY A 155 -3.54 9.78 14.98
C GLY A 155 -3.42 11.18 14.37
N ALA A 156 -2.47 11.97 14.87
CA ALA A 156 -2.17 13.29 14.31
C ALA A 156 -1.69 13.17 12.85
N LEU A 157 -0.83 12.19 12.55
CA LEU A 157 -0.38 11.94 11.18
C LEU A 157 -1.51 11.44 10.27
N ALA A 158 -2.42 10.59 10.76
CA ALA A 158 -3.58 10.16 10.00
C ALA A 158 -4.49 11.34 9.62
N ARG A 159 -4.75 12.26 10.56
CA ARG A 159 -5.53 13.49 10.30
C ARG A 159 -4.81 14.46 9.36
N LEU A 160 -3.47 14.54 9.43
CA LEU A 160 -2.70 15.28 8.44
C LEU A 160 -2.92 14.70 7.04
N TRP A 161 -2.83 13.38 6.87
CA TRP A 161 -3.10 12.74 5.58
C TRP A 161 -4.54 12.92 5.09
N LEU A 162 -5.51 12.88 6.00
CA LEU A 162 -6.90 13.20 5.67
C LEU A 162 -7.04 14.61 5.12
N GLY A 163 -6.36 15.60 5.71
CA GLY A 163 -6.36 16.99 5.23
C GLY A 163 -5.63 17.18 3.89
N GLU A 164 -4.48 16.52 3.70
CA GLU A 164 -3.63 16.68 2.51
C GLU A 164 -4.13 15.91 1.28
N LEU A 165 -4.72 14.72 1.49
CA LEU A 165 -5.11 13.82 0.40
C LEU A 165 -6.62 13.63 0.26
N GLY A 166 -7.39 13.93 1.30
CA GLY A 166 -8.83 13.63 1.35
C GLY A 166 -9.12 12.17 1.67
N LEU A 167 -10.38 11.89 2.00
CA LEU A 167 -10.81 10.58 2.49
C LEU A 167 -10.69 9.45 1.45
N ASP A 168 -10.82 9.74 0.16
CA ASP A 168 -10.76 8.76 -0.95
C ASP A 168 -9.36 8.14 -1.16
N ARG A 169 -8.35 8.64 -0.44
CA ARG A 169 -6.93 8.24 -0.61
C ARG A 169 -6.34 7.57 0.62
N LEU A 170 -7.17 7.23 1.59
CA LEU A 170 -6.75 6.54 2.80
C LEU A 170 -7.13 5.07 2.72
N LEU A 171 -6.27 4.22 3.25
CA LEU A 171 -6.53 2.79 3.43
C LEU A 171 -6.23 2.42 4.87
N TRP A 172 -6.89 1.41 5.41
CA TRP A 172 -6.48 0.78 6.67
C TRP A 172 -5.86 -0.59 6.42
N GLY A 173 -4.90 -0.96 7.27
CA GLY A 173 -4.33 -2.30 7.30
C GLY A 173 -3.80 -2.63 8.69
N SER A 174 -3.89 -3.90 9.08
CA SER A 174 -3.40 -4.34 10.39
C SER A 174 -1.87 -4.44 10.48
N ASP A 175 -1.18 -4.64 9.34
CA ASP A 175 0.23 -5.08 9.30
C ASP A 175 0.48 -6.40 10.05
N TRP A 176 -0.57 -7.21 10.25
CA TRP A 176 -0.48 -8.49 10.94
C TRP A 176 0.52 -9.43 10.24
N PRO A 177 1.39 -10.15 10.96
CA PRO A 177 1.44 -10.34 12.42
C PRO A 177 2.32 -9.35 13.17
N CYS A 178 2.50 -8.14 12.66
CA CYS A 178 3.37 -7.11 13.23
C CYS A 178 4.83 -7.58 13.30
N THR A 179 5.37 -8.16 12.23
CA THR A 179 6.70 -8.79 12.22
C THR A 179 7.79 -7.88 12.84
N ASN A 180 8.60 -8.47 13.72
CA ASN A 180 9.61 -7.83 14.59
C ASN A 180 9.05 -6.86 15.65
N HIS A 181 7.73 -6.84 15.82
CA HIS A 181 6.96 -5.99 16.73
C HIS A 181 5.75 -6.78 17.27
N GLU A 182 5.91 -8.08 17.50
CA GLU A 182 4.82 -9.02 17.81
C GLU A 182 4.07 -8.65 19.10
N ALA A 183 4.71 -7.90 20.00
CA ALA A 183 4.07 -7.33 21.18
C ALA A 183 2.89 -6.38 20.85
N HIS A 184 2.83 -5.85 19.63
CA HIS A 184 1.74 -5.02 19.13
C HIS A 184 0.69 -5.80 18.33
N ALA A 185 0.81 -7.14 18.22
CA ALA A 185 -0.09 -7.98 17.43
C ALA A 185 -1.44 -8.26 18.13
N ASP A 186 -2.16 -7.19 18.46
CA ASP A 186 -3.55 -7.23 18.95
C ASP A 186 -4.46 -6.70 17.83
N TYR A 187 -5.06 -7.62 17.06
CA TYR A 187 -5.88 -7.25 15.91
C TYR A 187 -7.10 -6.39 16.29
N PRO A 188 -7.91 -6.72 17.32
CA PRO A 188 -8.97 -5.83 17.81
C PRO A 188 -8.48 -4.42 18.13
N ALA A 189 -7.35 -4.27 18.84
CA ALA A 189 -6.80 -2.96 19.18
C ALA A 189 -6.33 -2.20 17.93
N LEU A 190 -5.61 -2.85 17.01
CA LEU A 190 -5.16 -2.28 15.74
C LEU A 190 -6.33 -1.84 14.86
N HIS A 191 -7.40 -2.64 14.84
CA HIS A 191 -8.63 -2.30 14.14
C HIS A 191 -9.25 -1.06 14.79
N HIS A 192 -9.50 -1.07 16.10
CA HIS A 192 -10.16 0.02 16.81
C HIS A 192 -9.39 1.36 16.74
N ALA A 193 -8.06 1.33 16.76
CA ALA A 193 -7.22 2.52 16.75
C ALA A 193 -7.52 3.50 15.59
N LEU A 194 -7.99 3.00 14.44
CA LEU A 194 -8.37 3.88 13.33
C LEU A 194 -9.53 4.82 13.67
N ASP A 195 -10.48 4.36 14.48
CA ASP A 195 -11.62 5.18 14.92
C ASP A 195 -11.10 6.39 15.73
N ASP A 196 -10.13 6.16 16.63
CA ASP A 196 -9.49 7.18 17.45
C ASP A 196 -8.55 8.10 16.64
N TRP A 197 -7.95 7.57 15.57
CA TRP A 197 -7.05 8.34 14.72
C TRP A 197 -7.82 9.35 13.87
N LEU A 198 -8.87 8.92 13.17
CA LEU A 198 -9.56 9.77 12.20
C LEU A 198 -10.63 10.65 12.84
N LEU A 199 -11.31 10.17 13.90
CA LEU A 199 -12.41 10.89 14.56
C LEU A 199 -13.54 11.31 13.59
N ASP A 200 -13.63 10.66 12.44
CA ASP A 200 -14.59 10.88 11.38
C ASP A 200 -15.07 9.53 10.84
N ARG A 201 -16.35 9.24 11.07
CA ARG A 201 -16.96 7.96 10.67
C ARG A 201 -16.95 7.74 9.16
N ALA A 202 -17.10 8.79 8.35
CA ALA A 202 -17.06 8.68 6.89
C ALA A 202 -15.64 8.37 6.41
N ALA A 203 -14.63 9.03 7.01
CA ALA A 203 -13.23 8.75 6.69
C ALA A 203 -12.82 7.32 7.11
N VAL A 204 -13.29 6.84 8.27
CA VAL A 204 -13.09 5.47 8.74
C VAL A 204 -13.69 4.45 7.78
N GLU A 205 -14.95 4.64 7.36
CA GLU A 205 -15.63 3.75 6.41
C GLU A 205 -14.90 3.74 5.07
N ALA A 206 -14.53 4.91 4.55
CA ALA A 206 -13.80 5.03 3.30
C ALA A 206 -12.47 4.26 3.34
N ALA A 207 -11.70 4.42 4.42
CA ALA A 207 -10.40 3.76 4.59
C ALA A 207 -10.50 2.24 4.78
N ARG A 208 -11.55 1.74 5.44
CA ARG A 208 -11.74 0.30 5.72
C ARG A 208 -12.48 -0.44 4.60
N VAL A 209 -13.37 0.24 3.89
CA VAL A 209 -14.37 -0.39 3.02
C VAL A 209 -14.31 0.16 1.61
N ASP A 210 -14.64 1.43 1.39
CA ASP A 210 -14.89 1.93 0.04
C ASP A 210 -13.64 1.97 -0.82
N ASN A 211 -12.56 2.54 -0.30
CA ASN A 211 -11.29 2.69 -1.00
C ASN A 211 -10.62 1.34 -1.31
N PRO A 212 -10.47 0.40 -0.35
CA PRO A 212 -9.91 -0.91 -0.68
C PRO A 212 -10.82 -1.70 -1.63
N ASN A 213 -12.14 -1.58 -1.54
CA ASN A 213 -13.03 -2.23 -2.51
C ASN A 213 -12.80 -1.70 -3.92
N ARG A 214 -12.73 -0.37 -4.08
CA ARG A 214 -12.44 0.29 -5.36
C ARG A 214 -11.09 -0.13 -5.93
N LEU A 215 -10.06 -0.18 -5.07
CA LEU A 215 -8.68 -0.45 -5.47
C LEU A 215 -8.42 -1.93 -5.84
N TYR A 216 -8.95 -2.88 -5.07
CA TYR A 216 -8.56 -4.30 -5.21
C TYR A 216 -9.65 -5.20 -5.83
N TRP A 217 -10.93 -4.81 -5.76
CA TRP A 217 -12.05 -5.55 -6.33
C TRP A 217 -12.76 -4.81 -7.47
N GLY A 218 -12.47 -3.52 -7.67
CA GLY A 218 -13.22 -2.66 -8.58
C GLY A 218 -14.57 -2.24 -8.00
N SER A 219 -15.18 -1.19 -8.55
CA SER A 219 -16.59 -0.90 -8.29
C SER A 219 -17.39 -2.10 -8.78
N GLY A 220 -17.96 -2.87 -7.86
CA GLY A 220 -18.61 -4.14 -8.16
C GLY A 220 -19.56 -4.00 -9.34
N THR A 221 -19.45 -4.90 -10.31
CA THR A 221 -20.59 -5.25 -11.14
C THR A 221 -21.63 -5.90 -10.24
N GLY A 222 -22.41 -5.07 -9.56
CA GLY A 222 -23.70 -5.46 -9.04
C GLY A 222 -24.57 -5.82 -10.24
N SER A 223 -24.53 -7.08 -10.66
CA SER A 223 -25.69 -7.68 -11.30
C SER A 223 -26.58 -8.15 -10.15
N ALA A 224 -27.51 -7.27 -9.76
CA ALA A 224 -28.79 -7.75 -9.31
C ALA A 224 -29.42 -8.50 -10.49
N GLY A 225 -29.61 -9.80 -10.32
CA GLY A 225 -30.37 -10.70 -11.17
C GLY A 225 -31.03 -11.72 -10.26
#